data_AF-A0A8C5CAN4-F1
#
_entry.id   AF-A0A8C5CAN4-F1
#
_cell.length_a   1.000
_cell.length_b   1.000
_cell.length_c   1.000
_cell.angle_alpha   90.00
_cell.angle_beta   90.00
_cell.angle_gamma   90.00
#
_symmetry.space_group_name_H-M   'P 1'
#
loop_
_entity.id
_entity.type
_entity.pdbx_description
1 polymer ?
#
loop_
_entity_poly.entity_id
_entity_poly.type
_entity_poly.pdbx_seq_one_letter_code
_entity_poly.pdbx_strand_id
1 'polypeptide(L)'
;MVKLSAELIEQAAQYTNPVRDRELDLRGYKIPVLENLGATLDQFDTIDFSDNEVRKLDGFPLLKRLKTLLLNNNRICRFGENLEHALPSLTELILTSNNIQELGDLDPLATVKTLTLLSLLRNPVTNKKHYRLYVISKIPQIRVLDFQKVKLKERQEAEKMFKGKRGAQLAKDIAKRTRTFTPGAAVQTEKKAGPSQADVEAIKNAIANASSLAEVERLKGMLQAGQIPGRDLRQGPEEVVEEEEEEEEEEEQEEESDVVQTAGEQPMDDGGEENMDGEAEEEEEVEEEEEEAAAKGEEEDDGMDEDPPVNGS
;
A
#
# COMPACT_ATOMS: atom_id res chain seq x y z
N MET A 1 9.76 2.60 24.27
CA MET A 1 8.86 1.94 23.30
C MET A 1 7.83 1.18 24.11
N VAL A 2 6.54 1.54 24.00
CA VAL A 2 5.47 0.90 24.80
C VAL A 2 4.99 -0.33 24.05
N LYS A 3 4.91 -1.47 24.73
CA LYS A 3 4.31 -2.68 24.17
C LYS A 3 2.80 -2.64 24.32
N LEU A 4 2.08 -3.18 23.34
CA LEU A 4 0.64 -3.35 23.46
C LEU A 4 0.37 -4.56 24.36
N SER A 5 0.23 -4.32 25.66
CA SER A 5 -0.08 -5.36 26.66
C SER A 5 -1.59 -5.52 26.87
N ALA A 6 -2.00 -6.65 27.44
CA ALA A 6 -3.38 -6.86 27.87
C ALA A 6 -3.82 -5.79 28.90
N GLU A 7 -2.94 -5.47 29.84
CA GLU A 7 -3.20 -4.43 30.85
C GLU A 7 -3.44 -3.06 30.21
N LEU A 8 -2.68 -2.68 29.17
CA LEU A 8 -2.91 -1.44 28.44
C LEU A 8 -4.28 -1.42 27.79
N ILE A 9 -4.70 -2.53 27.18
CA ILE A 9 -6.02 -2.67 26.54
C ILE A 9 -7.15 -2.56 27.58
N GLU A 10 -6.98 -3.17 28.75
CA GLU A 10 -7.98 -3.13 29.82
C GLU A 10 -8.14 -1.72 30.42
N GLN A 11 -7.05 -0.96 30.52
CA GLN A 11 -7.02 0.40 31.07
C GLN A 11 -7.37 1.49 30.04
N ALA A 12 -7.30 1.18 28.75
CA ALA A 12 -7.59 2.10 27.67
C ALA A 12 -9.05 2.59 27.71
N ALA A 13 -9.28 3.80 27.19
CA ALA A 13 -10.61 4.39 27.17
C ALA A 13 -11.52 3.59 26.21
N GLN A 14 -12.74 3.32 26.66
CA GLN A 14 -13.74 2.57 25.93
C GLN A 14 -15.05 3.35 25.98
N TYR A 15 -15.68 3.57 24.82
CA TYR A 15 -16.91 4.35 24.74
C TYR A 15 -17.71 3.99 23.49
N THR A 16 -18.94 4.51 23.42
CA THR A 16 -19.72 4.50 22.19
C THR A 16 -19.37 5.74 21.39
N ASN A 17 -18.89 5.57 20.17
CA ASN A 17 -18.47 6.66 19.31
C ASN A 17 -19.69 7.35 18.63
N PRO A 18 -19.50 8.46 17.88
CA PRO A 18 -20.60 9.20 17.26
C PRO A 18 -21.43 8.41 16.25
N VAL A 19 -20.88 7.35 15.64
CA VAL A 19 -21.61 6.46 14.73
C VAL A 19 -22.26 5.27 15.44
N ARG A 20 -22.27 5.30 16.79
CA ARG A 20 -22.87 4.30 17.69
C ARG A 20 -22.14 2.95 17.73
N ASP A 21 -20.89 2.92 17.31
CA ASP A 21 -20.03 1.74 17.44
C ASP A 21 -19.35 1.73 18.81
N ARG A 22 -19.10 0.53 19.35
CA ARG A 22 -18.26 0.39 20.55
C ARG A 22 -16.80 0.53 20.14
N GLU A 23 -16.15 1.57 20.63
CA GLU A 23 -14.79 1.95 20.27
C GLU A 23 -13.81 1.75 21.43
N LEU A 24 -12.62 1.24 21.09
CA LEU A 24 -11.45 1.18 21.96
C LEU A 24 -10.43 2.22 21.49
N ASP A 25 -10.06 3.14 22.39
CA ASP A 25 -9.10 4.21 22.10
C ASP A 25 -7.68 3.80 22.54
N LEU A 26 -6.82 3.54 21.57
CA LEU A 26 -5.41 3.23 21.74
C LEU A 26 -4.51 4.31 21.11
N ARG A 27 -4.98 5.57 21.09
CA ARG A 27 -4.23 6.68 20.49
C ARG A 27 -2.98 7.06 21.28
N GLY A 28 -1.91 7.43 20.57
CA GLY A 28 -0.78 8.16 21.19
C GLY A 28 0.15 7.35 22.09
N TYR A 29 0.00 6.03 22.18
CA TYR A 29 0.82 5.19 23.07
C TYR A 29 2.21 4.84 22.51
N LYS A 30 2.55 5.28 21.29
CA LYS A 30 3.80 4.91 20.59
C LYS A 30 3.95 3.39 20.43
N ILE A 31 2.84 2.71 20.17
CA ILE A 31 2.78 1.25 19.95
C ILE A 31 3.51 0.93 18.64
N PRO A 32 4.54 0.06 18.66
CA PRO A 32 5.30 -0.27 17.46
C PRO A 32 4.77 -1.49 16.69
N VAL A 33 4.06 -2.38 17.39
CA VAL A 33 3.65 -3.70 16.94
C VAL A 33 2.27 -3.97 17.52
N LEU A 34 1.36 -4.46 16.68
CA LEU A 34 0.04 -4.93 17.08
C LEU A 34 0.19 -6.36 17.62
N GLU A 35 -0.12 -6.54 18.90
CA GLU A 35 -0.03 -7.81 19.61
C GLU A 35 -1.03 -7.84 20.77
N ASN A 36 -1.28 -9.02 21.34
CA ASN A 36 -2.15 -9.21 22.51
C ASN A 36 -3.60 -8.70 22.35
N LEU A 37 -4.06 -8.48 21.12
CA LEU A 37 -5.42 -8.04 20.82
C LEU A 37 -6.50 -9.06 21.22
N GLY A 38 -6.13 -10.27 21.63
CA GLY A 38 -7.06 -11.21 22.25
C GLY A 38 -7.68 -10.69 23.55
N ALA A 39 -6.99 -9.78 24.25
CA ALA A 39 -7.49 -9.11 25.44
C ALA A 39 -8.71 -8.20 25.16
N THR A 40 -8.96 -7.85 23.89
CA THR A 40 -10.17 -7.10 23.50
C THR A 40 -11.45 -7.95 23.57
N LEU A 41 -11.30 -9.28 23.64
CA LEU A 41 -12.40 -10.25 23.74
C LEU A 41 -13.47 -10.10 22.64
N ASP A 42 -13.08 -9.61 21.45
CA ASP A 42 -13.97 -9.39 20.29
C ASP A 42 -15.19 -8.51 20.60
N GLN A 43 -15.02 -7.56 21.51
CA GLN A 43 -16.12 -6.74 22.02
C GLN A 43 -16.37 -5.44 21.24
N PHE A 44 -15.41 -5.02 20.42
CA PHE A 44 -15.40 -3.69 19.79
C PHE A 44 -15.74 -3.75 18.30
N ASP A 45 -16.49 -2.75 17.86
CA ASP A 45 -16.79 -2.51 16.45
C ASP A 45 -15.70 -1.66 15.79
N THR A 46 -15.09 -0.75 16.55
CA THR A 46 -14.01 0.14 16.10
C THR A 46 -12.81 0.07 17.05
N ILE A 47 -11.60 0.07 16.52
CA ILE A 47 -10.38 0.30 17.33
C ILE A 47 -9.59 1.45 16.69
N ASP A 48 -9.23 2.42 17.52
CA ASP A 48 -8.42 3.55 17.11
C ASP A 48 -6.97 3.41 17.56
N PHE A 49 -6.08 3.23 16.58
CA PHE A 49 -4.63 3.15 16.74
C PHE A 49 -3.92 4.41 16.24
N SER A 50 -4.60 5.55 16.10
CA SER A 50 -4.00 6.77 15.57
C SER A 50 -2.83 7.26 16.43
N ASP A 51 -1.86 7.93 15.80
CA ASP A 51 -0.68 8.49 16.46
C ASP A 51 0.19 7.44 17.19
N ASN A 52 0.42 6.31 16.53
CA ASN A 52 1.31 5.24 16.99
C ASN A 52 2.49 5.03 16.03
N GLU A 53 3.32 4.01 16.26
CA GLU A 53 4.51 3.72 15.46
C GLU A 53 4.40 2.36 14.73
N VAL A 54 3.17 1.90 14.47
CA VAL A 54 2.91 0.59 13.89
C VAL A 54 3.46 0.53 12.47
N ARG A 55 4.26 -0.51 12.17
CA ARG A 55 4.90 -0.69 10.85
C ARG A 55 4.23 -1.74 9.96
N LYS A 56 3.51 -2.69 10.55
CA LYS A 56 2.86 -3.77 9.83
C LYS A 56 1.44 -3.92 10.36
N LEU A 57 0.48 -4.03 9.44
CA LEU A 57 -0.90 -4.35 9.78
C LEU A 57 -1.06 -5.87 9.87
N ASP A 58 -0.77 -6.44 11.03
CA ASP A 58 -0.89 -7.87 11.34
C ASP A 58 -1.10 -8.08 12.84
N GLY A 59 -0.94 -9.32 13.35
CA GLY A 59 -1.00 -9.60 14.79
C GLY A 59 -2.41 -9.63 15.39
N PHE A 60 -3.45 -9.59 14.55
CA PHE A 60 -4.84 -9.71 14.98
C PHE A 60 -5.20 -11.18 15.27
N PRO A 61 -5.88 -11.48 16.39
CA PRO A 61 -6.62 -12.73 16.55
C PRO A 61 -7.88 -12.69 15.67
N LEU A 62 -8.68 -13.76 15.72
CA LEU A 62 -10.01 -13.75 15.12
C LEU A 62 -10.92 -12.74 15.86
N LEU A 63 -11.23 -11.63 15.20
CA LEU A 63 -12.14 -10.58 15.66
C LEU A 63 -13.33 -10.49 14.68
N LYS A 64 -14.45 -11.12 15.02
CA LYS A 64 -15.64 -11.18 14.16
C LYS A 64 -16.46 -9.91 14.20
N ARG A 65 -16.32 -9.10 15.25
CA ARG A 65 -17.10 -7.88 15.44
C ARG A 65 -16.43 -6.65 14.85
N LEU A 66 -15.10 -6.64 14.76
CA LEU A 66 -14.33 -5.48 14.34
C LEU A 66 -14.63 -5.12 12.87
N LYS A 67 -15.14 -3.90 12.66
CA LYS A 67 -15.53 -3.34 11.36
C LYS A 67 -14.62 -2.22 10.90
N THR A 68 -14.14 -1.40 11.84
CA THR A 68 -13.41 -0.17 11.53
C THR A 68 -12.06 -0.12 12.23
N LEU A 69 -11.02 0.12 11.45
CA LEU A 69 -9.66 0.35 11.93
C LEU A 69 -9.20 1.76 11.56
N LEU A 70 -8.93 2.57 12.59
CA LEU A 70 -8.36 3.90 12.44
C LEU A 70 -6.86 3.83 12.74
N LEU A 71 -6.02 4.08 11.75
CA LEU A 71 -4.57 3.95 11.83
C LEU A 71 -3.88 5.21 11.31
N ASN A 72 -4.45 6.38 11.62
CA ASN A 72 -3.89 7.65 11.19
C ASN A 72 -2.50 7.87 11.80
N ASN A 73 -1.60 8.53 11.07
CA ASN A 73 -0.28 8.93 11.57
C ASN A 73 0.52 7.77 12.17
N ASN A 74 0.62 6.67 11.42
CA ASN A 74 1.43 5.50 11.78
C ASN A 74 2.59 5.33 10.77
N ARG A 75 3.31 4.21 10.84
CA ARG A 75 4.44 3.89 9.95
C ARG A 75 4.17 2.66 9.09
N ILE A 76 2.90 2.35 8.80
CA ILE A 76 2.53 1.13 8.09
C ILE A 76 3.16 1.15 6.70
N CYS A 77 3.91 0.11 6.39
CA CYS A 77 4.54 -0.09 5.08
C CYS A 77 4.25 -1.46 4.47
N ARG A 78 3.51 -2.33 5.18
CA ARG A 78 3.18 -3.69 4.74
C ARG A 78 1.99 -4.26 5.51
N PHE A 79 1.33 -5.22 4.89
CA PHE A 79 0.19 -5.94 5.46
C PHE A 79 0.57 -7.37 5.79
N GLY A 80 -0.09 -7.95 6.80
CA GLY A 80 -0.03 -9.38 7.07
C GLY A 80 -0.70 -10.19 5.97
N GLU A 81 -0.26 -11.43 5.82
CA GLU A 81 -0.98 -12.42 5.02
C GLU A 81 -2.25 -12.84 5.77
N ASN A 82 -3.30 -13.23 5.03
CA ASN A 82 -4.51 -13.82 5.59
C ASN A 82 -5.32 -12.91 6.54
N LEU A 83 -5.26 -11.58 6.35
CA LEU A 83 -5.98 -10.61 7.17
C LEU A 83 -7.50 -10.86 7.19
N GLU A 84 -8.04 -11.42 6.11
CA GLU A 84 -9.44 -11.82 5.96
C GLU A 84 -9.88 -12.91 6.96
N HIS A 85 -8.95 -13.75 7.42
CA HIS A 85 -9.26 -14.79 8.40
C HIS A 85 -9.28 -14.23 9.82
N ALA A 86 -8.44 -13.25 10.12
CA ALA A 86 -8.41 -12.59 11.42
C ALA A 86 -9.54 -11.56 11.55
N LEU A 87 -9.82 -10.83 10.48
CA LEU A 87 -10.77 -9.70 10.44
C LEU A 87 -11.86 -9.92 9.38
N PRO A 88 -12.73 -10.94 9.54
CA PRO A 88 -13.73 -11.29 8.52
C PRO A 88 -14.76 -10.20 8.27
N SER A 89 -15.03 -9.33 9.24
CA SER A 89 -16.05 -8.28 9.17
C SER A 89 -15.50 -6.88 8.91
N LEU A 90 -14.21 -6.75 8.57
CA LEU A 90 -13.57 -5.45 8.35
C LEU A 90 -14.17 -4.73 7.14
N THR A 91 -14.83 -3.60 7.36
CA THR A 91 -15.48 -2.79 6.32
C THR A 91 -14.75 -1.50 6.03
N GLU A 92 -14.05 -0.92 7.02
CA GLU A 92 -13.42 0.39 6.92
C GLU A 92 -11.98 0.37 7.43
N LEU A 93 -11.05 0.84 6.61
CA LEU A 93 -9.62 0.91 6.93
C LEU A 93 -9.08 2.30 6.59
N ILE A 94 -8.74 3.06 7.63
CA ILE A 94 -8.20 4.42 7.49
C ILE A 94 -6.70 4.42 7.76
N LEU A 95 -5.91 4.61 6.71
CA LEU A 95 -4.43 4.58 6.74
C LEU A 95 -3.82 5.94 6.39
N THR A 96 -4.53 7.04 6.67
CA THR A 96 -4.05 8.38 6.37
C THR A 96 -2.71 8.65 7.06
N SER A 97 -1.75 9.27 6.36
CA SER A 97 -0.39 9.54 6.87
C SER A 97 0.35 8.28 7.32
N ASN A 98 0.56 7.33 6.41
CA ASN A 98 1.38 6.15 6.65
C ASN A 98 2.55 6.08 5.63
N ASN A 99 3.27 4.96 5.60
CA ASN A 99 4.49 4.81 4.82
C ASN A 99 4.37 3.71 3.75
N ILE A 100 3.18 3.57 3.14
CA ILE A 100 2.94 2.64 2.04
C ILE A 100 3.52 3.25 0.78
N GLN A 101 4.45 2.54 0.15
CA GLN A 101 5.25 3.09 -0.94
C GLN A 101 4.84 2.55 -2.31
N GLU A 102 4.56 1.27 -2.41
CA GLU A 102 4.40 0.60 -3.69
C GLU A 102 2.98 0.09 -3.90
N LEU A 103 2.53 0.09 -5.16
CA LEU A 103 1.18 -0.38 -5.50
C LEU A 103 0.98 -1.85 -5.13
N GLY A 104 2.01 -2.67 -5.31
CA GLY A 104 1.99 -4.08 -4.93
C GLY A 104 1.90 -4.31 -3.42
N ASP A 105 2.20 -3.31 -2.58
CA ASP A 105 2.02 -3.44 -1.13
C ASP A 105 0.55 -3.54 -0.76
N LEU A 106 -0.36 -3.02 -1.59
CA LEU A 106 -1.81 -3.03 -1.34
C LEU A 106 -2.48 -4.35 -1.74
N ASP A 107 -1.79 -5.21 -2.51
CA ASP A 107 -2.33 -6.48 -3.03
C ASP A 107 -2.95 -7.38 -1.94
N PRO A 108 -2.39 -7.52 -0.73
CA PRO A 108 -2.99 -8.33 0.33
C PRO A 108 -4.40 -7.89 0.72
N LEU A 109 -4.75 -6.61 0.59
CA LEU A 109 -6.09 -6.12 0.92
C LEU A 109 -7.17 -6.68 -0.04
N ALA A 110 -6.79 -7.19 -1.21
CA ALA A 110 -7.73 -7.82 -2.14
C ALA A 110 -8.41 -9.07 -1.57
N THR A 111 -7.83 -9.71 -0.54
CA THR A 111 -8.41 -10.89 0.11
C THR A 111 -9.55 -10.54 1.06
N VAL A 112 -9.54 -9.33 1.65
CA VAL A 112 -10.57 -8.85 2.59
C VAL A 112 -11.82 -8.42 1.82
N LYS A 113 -12.72 -9.36 1.56
CA LYS A 113 -13.89 -9.14 0.68
C LYS A 113 -14.94 -8.17 1.24
N THR A 114 -14.93 -7.97 2.56
CA THR A 114 -15.84 -7.07 3.28
C THR A 114 -15.38 -5.61 3.25
N LEU A 115 -14.14 -5.33 2.84
CA LEU A 115 -13.58 -3.98 2.86
C LEU A 115 -14.25 -3.10 1.79
N THR A 116 -14.95 -2.04 2.23
CA THR A 116 -15.68 -1.13 1.35
C THR A 116 -15.12 0.29 1.35
N LEU A 117 -14.49 0.73 2.45
CA LEU A 117 -13.90 2.04 2.59
C LEU A 117 -12.40 1.92 2.89
N LEU A 118 -11.57 2.55 2.05
CA LEU A 118 -10.13 2.63 2.23
C LEU A 118 -9.67 4.08 2.07
N SER A 119 -8.90 4.59 3.04
CA SER A 119 -8.18 5.85 2.90
C SER A 119 -6.68 5.59 2.96
N LEU A 120 -5.97 6.02 1.93
CA LEU A 120 -4.51 5.97 1.81
C LEU A 120 -3.91 7.37 1.65
N LEU A 121 -4.70 8.43 1.86
CA LEU A 121 -4.26 9.82 1.79
C LEU A 121 -2.95 10.04 2.56
N ARG A 122 -2.06 10.87 2.01
CA ARG A 122 -0.73 11.16 2.59
C ARG A 122 0.15 9.91 2.78
N ASN A 123 0.04 8.93 1.87
CA ASN A 123 1.04 7.86 1.72
C ASN A 123 1.82 8.07 0.42
N PRO A 124 3.12 7.74 0.33
CA PRO A 124 3.89 7.87 -0.91
C PRO A 124 3.25 7.16 -2.12
N VAL A 125 2.51 6.05 -1.90
CA VAL A 125 1.81 5.30 -2.95
C VAL A 125 0.79 6.15 -3.72
N THR A 126 0.21 7.19 -3.11
CA THR A 126 -0.82 8.03 -3.78
C THR A 126 -0.25 8.84 -4.92
N ASN A 127 1.07 9.06 -4.94
CA ASN A 127 1.77 9.81 -6.00
C ASN A 127 2.18 8.91 -7.18
N LYS A 128 1.95 7.60 -7.10
CA LYS A 128 2.31 6.65 -8.17
C LYS A 128 1.33 6.79 -9.34
N LYS A 129 1.85 6.65 -10.56
CA LYS A 129 1.02 6.65 -11.78
C LYS A 129 -0.03 5.55 -11.70
N HIS A 130 -1.24 5.88 -12.14
CA HIS A 130 -2.40 4.97 -12.15
C HIS A 130 -2.81 4.42 -10.78
N TYR A 131 -2.36 5.02 -9.67
CA TYR A 131 -2.68 4.58 -8.30
C TYR A 131 -4.16 4.26 -8.11
N ARG A 132 -5.03 5.23 -8.40
CA ARG A 132 -6.47 5.09 -8.18
C ARG A 132 -7.08 3.95 -9.00
N LEU A 133 -6.76 3.87 -10.29
CA LEU A 133 -7.24 2.80 -11.18
C LEU A 133 -6.68 1.43 -10.78
N TYR A 134 -5.42 1.37 -10.33
CA TYR A 134 -4.80 0.13 -9.85
C TYR A 134 -5.55 -0.41 -8.63
N VAL A 135 -5.82 0.44 -7.63
CA VAL A 135 -6.57 0.05 -6.43
C VAL A 135 -7.97 -0.42 -6.80
N ILE A 136 -8.68 0.32 -7.66
CA ILE A 136 -10.03 -0.07 -8.13
C ILE A 136 -10.01 -1.42 -8.85
N SER A 137 -9.01 -1.68 -9.69
CA SER A 137 -8.87 -2.94 -10.41
C SER A 137 -8.51 -4.10 -9.50
N LYS A 138 -7.62 -3.87 -8.52
CA LYS A 138 -7.05 -4.93 -7.68
C LYS A 138 -7.94 -5.27 -6.49
N ILE A 139 -8.64 -4.28 -5.95
CA ILE A 139 -9.52 -4.38 -4.79
C ILE A 139 -10.94 -3.94 -5.19
N PRO A 140 -11.63 -4.72 -6.05
CA PRO A 140 -12.89 -4.30 -6.67
C PRO A 140 -14.04 -4.09 -5.67
N GLN A 141 -13.96 -4.69 -4.47
CA GLN A 141 -14.95 -4.53 -3.40
C GLN A 141 -15.01 -3.11 -2.80
N ILE A 142 -13.97 -2.30 -2.99
CA ILE A 142 -13.94 -0.92 -2.50
C ILE A 142 -15.05 -0.09 -3.16
N ARG A 143 -15.83 0.62 -2.34
CA ARG A 143 -16.89 1.55 -2.75
C ARG A 143 -16.45 3.00 -2.58
N VAL A 144 -15.64 3.28 -1.57
CA VAL A 144 -15.11 4.62 -1.26
C VAL A 144 -13.60 4.52 -1.09
N LEU A 145 -12.87 5.27 -1.91
CA LEU A 145 -11.40 5.35 -1.87
C LEU A 145 -10.99 6.80 -1.66
N ASP A 146 -10.19 7.05 -0.62
CA ASP A 146 -9.70 8.38 -0.26
C ASP A 146 -10.85 9.38 -0.06
N PHE A 147 -11.91 8.93 0.61
CA PHE A 147 -13.17 9.66 0.84
C PHE A 147 -13.91 10.06 -0.44
N GLN A 148 -13.55 9.49 -1.58
CA GLN A 148 -14.24 9.67 -2.85
C GLN A 148 -14.92 8.38 -3.31
N LYS A 149 -16.21 8.47 -3.64
CA LYS A 149 -16.98 7.35 -4.19
C LYS A 149 -16.35 6.84 -5.48
N VAL A 150 -16.17 5.53 -5.61
CA VAL A 150 -15.70 4.89 -6.83
C VAL A 150 -16.85 4.83 -7.83
N LYS A 151 -16.71 5.55 -8.95
CA LYS A 151 -17.73 5.62 -10.00
C LYS A 151 -17.61 4.46 -10.99
N LEU A 152 -18.70 4.15 -11.68
CA LEU A 152 -18.71 3.09 -12.70
C LEU A 152 -17.75 3.38 -13.86
N LYS A 153 -17.62 4.64 -14.27
CA LYS A 153 -16.67 5.07 -15.33
C LYS A 153 -15.24 4.65 -14.98
N GLU A 154 -14.80 4.91 -13.74
CA GLU A 154 -13.47 4.55 -13.27
C GLU A 154 -13.26 3.03 -13.24
N ARG A 155 -14.29 2.25 -12.90
CA ARG A 155 -14.23 0.78 -12.95
C ARG A 155 -14.03 0.27 -14.37
N GLN A 156 -14.74 0.84 -15.33
CA GLN A 156 -14.62 0.48 -16.75
C GLN A 156 -13.24 0.88 -17.30
N GLU A 157 -12.73 2.04 -16.91
CA GLU A 157 -11.38 2.50 -17.28
C GLU A 157 -10.29 1.59 -16.69
N ALA A 158 -10.40 1.25 -15.41
CA ALA A 158 -9.50 0.32 -14.75
C ALA A 158 -9.53 -1.07 -15.41
N GLU A 159 -10.71 -1.61 -15.71
CA GLU A 159 -10.84 -2.87 -16.44
C GLU A 159 -10.16 -2.76 -17.80
N LYS A 160 -10.46 -1.74 -18.61
CA LYS A 160 -9.83 -1.56 -19.94
C LYS A 160 -8.30 -1.47 -19.85
N MET A 161 -7.77 -0.77 -18.86
CA MET A 161 -6.32 -0.59 -18.68
C MET A 161 -5.60 -1.89 -18.28
N PHE A 162 -6.19 -2.68 -17.40
CA PHE A 162 -5.55 -3.86 -16.83
C PHE A 162 -6.03 -5.20 -17.44
N LYS A 163 -6.89 -5.17 -18.47
CA LYS A 163 -7.38 -6.37 -19.17
C LYS A 163 -6.33 -7.03 -20.06
N GLY A 164 -6.45 -8.35 -20.16
CA GLY A 164 -5.62 -9.19 -21.03
C GLY A 164 -4.15 -9.30 -20.60
N LYS A 165 -3.34 -9.93 -21.44
CA LYS A 165 -1.91 -10.21 -21.14
C LYS A 165 -1.09 -8.93 -20.94
N ARG A 166 -1.36 -7.90 -21.75
CA ARG A 166 -0.64 -6.61 -21.69
C ARG A 166 -0.99 -5.84 -20.41
N GLY A 167 -2.28 -5.78 -20.05
CA GLY A 167 -2.72 -5.13 -18.81
C GLY A 167 -2.19 -5.84 -17.56
N ALA A 168 -2.17 -7.17 -17.56
CA ALA A 168 -1.56 -7.94 -16.48
C ALA A 168 -0.05 -7.70 -16.35
N GLN A 169 0.67 -7.55 -17.48
CA GLN A 169 2.09 -7.22 -17.47
C GLN A 169 2.33 -5.79 -16.94
N LEU A 170 1.52 -4.83 -17.37
CA LEU A 170 1.55 -3.46 -16.86
C LEU A 170 1.31 -3.42 -15.35
N ALA A 171 0.28 -4.13 -14.87
CA ALA A 171 -0.03 -4.23 -13.44
C ALA A 171 1.16 -4.79 -12.64
N LYS A 172 1.84 -5.82 -13.16
CA LYS A 172 3.06 -6.36 -12.53
C LYS A 172 4.20 -5.35 -12.53
N ASP A 173 4.40 -4.62 -13.62
CA ASP A 173 5.51 -3.68 -13.75
C ASP A 173 5.35 -2.47 -12.84
N ILE A 174 4.12 -1.96 -12.67
CA ILE A 174 3.84 -0.86 -11.72
C ILE A 174 3.76 -1.32 -10.26
N ALA A 175 3.48 -2.60 -10.02
CA ALA A 175 3.46 -3.18 -8.67
C ALA A 175 4.84 -3.57 -8.15
N LYS A 176 5.89 -3.53 -8.99
CA LYS A 176 7.27 -3.87 -8.59
C LYS A 176 7.73 -2.95 -7.47
N ARG A 177 8.22 -3.56 -6.39
CA ARG A 177 8.89 -2.84 -5.31
C ARG A 177 10.22 -2.29 -5.80
N THR A 178 10.41 -0.99 -5.68
CA THR A 178 11.75 -0.41 -5.80
C THR A 178 12.60 -0.96 -4.63
N ARG A 179 13.87 -1.32 -4.88
CA ARG A 179 14.79 -1.81 -3.83
C ARG A 179 15.25 -0.68 -2.92
N THR A 180 14.31 -0.03 -2.25
CA THR A 180 14.60 1.01 -1.27
C THR A 180 14.72 0.35 0.09
N PHE A 181 15.85 0.57 0.77
CA PHE A 181 16.09 0.05 2.12
C PHE A 181 15.11 0.67 3.12
N THR A 182 14.17 -0.12 3.64
CA THR A 182 13.26 0.30 4.72
C THR A 182 13.67 -0.32 6.07
N PRO A 183 14.10 0.49 7.06
CA PRO A 183 14.46 0.00 8.38
C PRO A 183 13.27 -0.69 9.09
N GLY A 184 13.43 -1.98 9.44
CA GLY A 184 12.40 -2.80 10.09
C GLY A 184 11.67 -3.78 9.17
N ALA A 185 11.94 -3.75 7.86
CA ALA A 185 11.75 -4.93 7.04
C ALA A 185 12.69 -6.01 7.60
N ALA A 186 12.14 -7.14 8.06
CA ALA A 186 12.94 -8.34 8.18
C ALA A 186 13.65 -8.49 6.84
N VAL A 187 14.98 -8.54 6.86
CA VAL A 187 15.76 -8.91 5.68
C VAL A 187 15.04 -10.13 5.15
N GLN A 188 14.46 -10.03 3.95
CA GLN A 188 14.17 -11.23 3.20
C GLN A 188 15.56 -11.80 3.00
N THR A 189 15.94 -12.72 3.87
CA THR A 189 16.97 -13.67 3.54
C THR A 189 16.40 -14.35 2.32
N GLU A 190 16.76 -13.84 1.14
CA GLU A 190 16.90 -14.72 0.00
C GLU A 190 17.63 -15.91 0.60
N LYS A 191 16.95 -17.06 0.68
CA LYS A 191 17.59 -18.30 1.05
C LYS A 191 18.84 -18.29 0.19
N LYS A 192 20.03 -18.14 0.78
CA LYS A 192 21.28 -18.30 0.05
C LYS A 192 21.11 -19.64 -0.63
N ALA A 193 20.80 -19.61 -1.93
CA ALA A 193 20.59 -20.82 -2.68
C ALA A 193 21.91 -21.56 -2.50
N GLY A 194 21.85 -22.80 -2.00
CA GLY A 194 23.03 -23.64 -1.95
C GLY A 194 23.69 -23.69 -3.34
N PRO A 195 24.96 -24.10 -3.41
CA PRO A 195 25.64 -24.28 -4.70
C PRO A 195 24.73 -25.04 -5.67
N SER A 196 24.68 -24.59 -6.93
CA SER A 196 23.79 -25.18 -7.94
C SER A 196 24.09 -26.67 -8.10
N GLN A 197 23.15 -27.45 -8.64
CA GLN A 197 23.41 -28.89 -8.86
C GLN A 197 24.66 -29.13 -9.71
N ALA A 198 24.94 -28.26 -10.68
CA ALA A 198 26.14 -28.28 -11.50
C ALA A 198 27.42 -28.01 -10.67
N ASP A 199 27.37 -27.08 -9.71
CA ASP A 199 28.49 -26.81 -8.82
C ASP A 199 28.78 -28.01 -7.92
N VAL A 200 27.74 -28.67 -7.40
CA VAL A 200 27.89 -29.88 -6.57
C VAL A 200 28.50 -31.03 -7.37
N GLU A 201 28.16 -31.18 -8.64
CA GLU A 201 28.76 -32.18 -9.54
C GLU A 201 30.23 -31.87 -9.86
N ALA A 202 30.55 -30.59 -10.12
CA ALA A 202 31.93 -30.17 -10.36
C ALA A 202 32.83 -30.43 -9.13
N ILE A 203 32.33 -30.15 -7.92
CA ILE A 203 33.03 -30.43 -6.67
C ILE A 203 33.25 -31.95 -6.49
N LYS A 204 32.22 -32.76 -6.75
CA LYS A 204 32.33 -34.23 -6.65
C LYS A 204 33.33 -34.79 -7.64
N ASN A 205 33.34 -34.31 -8.89
CA ASN A 205 34.28 -34.73 -9.91
C ASN A 205 35.72 -34.30 -9.59
N ALA A 206 35.92 -33.09 -9.06
CA ALA A 206 37.24 -32.61 -8.65
C ALA A 206 37.82 -33.45 -7.50
N ILE A 207 36.99 -33.81 -6.51
CA ILE A 207 37.41 -34.69 -5.40
C ILE A 207 37.70 -36.11 -5.91
N ALA A 208 36.88 -36.65 -6.81
CA ALA A 208 37.05 -38.00 -7.35
C ALA A 208 38.30 -38.16 -8.22
N ASN A 209 38.73 -37.09 -8.90
CA ASN A 209 39.92 -37.09 -9.75
C ASN A 209 41.21 -36.69 -9.02
N ALA A 210 41.15 -36.36 -7.73
CA ALA A 210 42.33 -35.99 -6.95
C ALA A 210 43.24 -37.20 -6.72
N SER A 211 44.46 -37.17 -7.24
CA SER A 211 45.42 -38.28 -7.20
C SER A 211 46.37 -38.24 -5.99
N SER A 212 46.29 -37.20 -5.16
CA SER A 212 47.13 -37.05 -3.97
C SER A 212 46.37 -36.44 -2.79
N LEU A 213 46.82 -36.75 -1.57
CA LEU A 213 46.24 -36.22 -0.34
C LEU A 213 46.41 -34.70 -0.23
N ALA A 214 47.51 -34.16 -0.76
CA ALA A 214 47.75 -32.72 -0.85
C ALA A 214 46.73 -32.01 -1.76
N GLU A 215 46.31 -32.65 -2.85
CA GLU A 215 45.30 -32.07 -3.75
C GLU A 215 43.89 -32.06 -3.11
N VAL A 216 43.57 -33.09 -2.31
CA VAL A 216 42.33 -33.12 -1.53
C VAL A 216 42.30 -32.03 -0.46
N GLU A 217 43.41 -31.78 0.23
CA GLU A 217 43.52 -30.69 1.21
C GLU A 217 43.41 -29.32 0.54
N ARG A 218 44.00 -29.14 -0.64
CA ARG A 218 43.87 -27.93 -1.45
C ARG A 218 42.42 -27.66 -1.83
N LEU A 219 41.71 -28.66 -2.35
CA LEU A 219 40.29 -28.57 -2.70
C LEU A 219 39.41 -28.26 -1.48
N LYS A 220 39.72 -28.87 -0.32
CA LYS A 220 39.04 -28.56 0.94
C LYS A 220 39.24 -27.11 1.37
N GLY A 221 40.48 -26.60 1.26
CA GLY A 221 40.80 -25.20 1.52
C GLY A 221 40.05 -24.24 0.59
N MET A 222 39.98 -24.54 -0.71
CA MET A 222 39.23 -23.74 -1.69
C MET A 222 37.74 -23.68 -1.37
N LEU A 223 37.14 -24.81 -0.97
CA LEU A 223 35.72 -24.85 -0.57
C LEU A 223 35.44 -24.09 0.72
N GLN A 224 36.36 -24.14 1.69
CA GLN A 224 36.28 -23.33 2.91
C GLN A 224 36.40 -21.82 2.62
N ALA A 225 37.18 -21.46 1.60
CA ALA A 225 37.28 -20.09 1.08
C ALA A 225 36.12 -19.69 0.16
N GLY A 226 35.14 -20.58 -0.09
CA GLY A 226 33.96 -20.31 -0.92
C GLY A 226 34.21 -20.34 -2.43
N GLN A 227 35.35 -20.87 -2.88
CA GLN A 227 35.69 -21.02 -4.29
C GLN A 227 35.26 -22.40 -4.82
N ILE A 228 34.60 -22.41 -5.98
CA ILE A 228 34.12 -23.63 -6.64
C ILE A 228 35.11 -24.00 -7.75
N PRO A 229 35.70 -25.21 -7.73
CA PRO A 229 36.62 -25.67 -8.78
C PRO A 229 35.98 -25.59 -10.17
N GLY A 230 36.64 -24.90 -11.11
CA GLY A 230 36.17 -24.74 -12.50
C GLY A 230 35.35 -23.48 -12.79
N ARG A 231 35.14 -22.60 -11.81
CA ARG A 231 34.53 -21.27 -12.02
C ARG A 231 35.62 -20.20 -12.11
N ASP A 232 36.11 -19.94 -13.33
CA ASP A 232 36.97 -18.76 -13.57
C ASP A 232 36.16 -17.48 -13.32
N LEU A 233 36.69 -16.62 -12.46
CA LEU A 233 36.24 -15.25 -12.29
C LEU A 233 36.47 -14.52 -13.61
N ARG A 234 35.42 -14.31 -14.39
CA ARG A 234 35.47 -13.30 -15.45
C ARG A 234 35.70 -11.95 -14.77
N GLN A 235 36.83 -11.36 -15.14
CA GLN A 235 37.34 -10.02 -14.85
C GLN A 235 36.22 -8.99 -14.59
N GLY A 236 36.23 -8.40 -13.40
CA GLY A 236 35.79 -7.02 -13.20
C GLY A 236 37.02 -6.11 -13.33
N PRO A 237 36.90 -4.85 -13.79
CA PRO A 237 38.05 -3.98 -13.97
C PRO A 237 38.68 -3.67 -12.61
N GLU A 238 40.00 -3.83 -12.53
CA GLU A 238 40.85 -3.34 -11.45
C GLU A 238 40.87 -1.80 -11.51
N GLU A 239 40.38 -1.13 -10.45
CA GLU A 239 40.85 0.21 -10.12
C GLU A 239 41.83 0.07 -8.95
N VAL A 240 43.09 0.29 -9.30
CA VAL A 240 44.24 0.38 -8.41
C VAL A 240 44.10 1.72 -7.68
N VAL A 241 44.04 1.68 -6.34
CA VAL A 241 44.20 2.88 -5.52
C VAL A 241 45.67 2.99 -5.17
N GLU A 242 46.41 3.79 -5.94
CA GLU A 242 47.71 4.32 -5.52
C GLU A 242 47.46 5.61 -4.75
N GLU A 243 47.94 5.65 -3.50
CA GLU A 243 48.01 6.84 -2.67
C GLU A 243 49.19 7.69 -3.14
N GLU A 244 48.93 8.86 -3.72
CA GLU A 244 49.93 9.93 -3.86
C GLU A 244 49.41 11.18 -3.12
N GLU A 245 50.15 11.57 -2.09
CA GLU A 245 50.04 12.87 -1.43
C GLU A 245 50.69 13.92 -2.34
N GLU A 246 49.93 14.91 -2.79
CA GLU A 246 50.49 16.16 -3.32
C GLU A 246 49.81 17.37 -2.69
N GLU A 247 50.66 18.30 -2.26
CA GLU A 247 50.38 19.54 -1.55
C GLU A 247 49.69 20.56 -2.47
N GLU A 248 48.61 21.20 -2.00
CA GLU A 248 47.97 22.32 -2.72
C GLU A 248 48.76 23.62 -2.47
N GLU A 249 49.43 24.14 -3.50
CA GLU A 249 49.84 25.55 -3.58
C GLU A 249 48.69 26.38 -4.16
N GLU A 250 48.32 27.46 -3.45
CA GLU A 250 47.36 28.47 -3.88
C GLU A 250 47.98 29.37 -4.97
N GLU A 251 47.33 29.47 -6.15
CA GLU A 251 47.50 30.61 -7.05
C GLU A 251 46.15 31.25 -7.37
N GLU A 252 46.02 32.51 -6.97
CA GLU A 252 44.94 33.42 -7.33
C GLU A 252 45.05 33.83 -8.82
N GLN A 253 43.95 33.74 -9.58
CA GLN A 253 43.78 34.54 -10.80
C GLN A 253 42.40 35.18 -10.83
N GLU A 254 42.43 36.51 -10.93
CA GLU A 254 41.32 37.44 -11.11
C GLU A 254 40.72 37.27 -12.52
N GLU A 255 39.39 37.19 -12.63
CA GLU A 255 38.69 37.53 -13.87
C GLU A 255 37.76 38.73 -13.63
N GLU A 256 38.10 39.85 -14.26
CA GLU A 256 37.28 41.04 -14.43
C GLU A 256 36.00 40.69 -15.21
N SER A 257 34.85 41.15 -14.73
CA SER A 257 33.65 41.30 -15.55
C SER A 257 33.22 42.77 -15.59
N ASP A 258 33.29 43.32 -16.80
CA ASP A 258 32.89 44.68 -17.16
C ASP A 258 31.40 44.93 -16.87
N VAL A 259 31.15 45.94 -16.04
CA VAL A 259 29.82 46.52 -15.80
C VAL A 259 29.70 47.80 -16.62
N VAL A 260 28.83 47.81 -17.62
CA VAL A 260 28.38 49.06 -18.26
C VAL A 260 26.99 49.41 -17.76
N GLN A 261 26.94 50.48 -16.95
CA GLN A 261 25.76 51.24 -16.59
C GLN A 261 25.30 52.10 -17.77
N THR A 262 23.98 52.27 -17.94
CA THR A 262 23.40 53.59 -18.24
C THR A 262 22.04 53.72 -17.56
N ALA A 263 21.84 54.89 -16.94
CA ALA A 263 20.68 55.32 -16.16
C ALA A 263 19.89 56.42 -16.91
N GLY A 264 18.68 56.69 -16.44
CA GLY A 264 17.84 57.86 -16.78
C GLY A 264 16.35 57.50 -16.69
N GLU A 265 15.66 57.64 -15.55
CA GLU A 265 15.11 58.85 -14.88
C GLU A 265 13.55 58.83 -14.92
N GLN A 266 12.95 59.35 -13.85
CA GLN A 266 11.60 59.12 -13.27
C GLN A 266 10.43 59.96 -13.92
N PRO A 267 9.31 60.26 -13.20
CA PRO A 267 8.08 59.48 -12.89
C PRO A 267 6.77 60.22 -13.34
N MET A 268 5.56 59.70 -13.06
CA MET A 268 4.24 60.37 -12.81
C MET A 268 3.17 59.25 -12.60
N ASP A 269 2.56 59.07 -11.44
CA ASP A 269 1.45 59.76 -10.77
C ASP A 269 0.03 59.51 -11.35
N ASP A 270 -0.87 59.28 -10.39
CA ASP A 270 -2.34 59.41 -10.33
C ASP A 270 -3.30 58.32 -10.86
N GLY A 271 -4.06 57.75 -9.91
CA GLY A 271 -5.51 57.93 -9.81
C GLY A 271 -6.45 57.23 -10.80
N GLY A 272 -7.41 56.47 -10.25
CA GLY A 272 -8.62 56.11 -10.99
C GLY A 272 -9.37 54.88 -10.46
N GLU A 273 -10.12 55.05 -9.38
CA GLU A 273 -11.34 54.28 -9.14
C GLU A 273 -12.35 54.60 -10.25
N GLU A 274 -12.95 53.62 -10.94
CA GLU A 274 -14.33 53.73 -11.44
C GLU A 274 -15.01 52.35 -11.48
N ASN A 275 -16.24 52.36 -10.98
CA ASN A 275 -17.24 51.31 -10.97
C ASN A 275 -17.64 50.88 -12.39
N MET A 276 -18.05 49.63 -12.54
CA MET A 276 -19.09 49.31 -13.52
C MET A 276 -19.99 48.21 -12.98
N ASP A 277 -21.19 48.64 -12.58
CA ASP A 277 -22.40 47.82 -12.50
C ASP A 277 -22.70 47.17 -13.86
N GLY A 278 -23.28 45.97 -13.83
CA GLY A 278 -23.67 45.23 -15.02
C GLY A 278 -24.36 43.91 -14.70
N GLU A 279 -25.63 44.02 -14.32
CA GLU A 279 -26.76 43.09 -14.49
C GLU A 279 -26.49 41.73 -15.18
N ALA A 280 -26.94 40.64 -14.55
CA ALA A 280 -27.58 39.52 -15.23
C ALA A 280 -28.42 38.71 -14.22
N GLU A 281 -29.72 38.72 -14.47
CA GLU A 281 -30.79 38.00 -13.81
C GLU A 281 -30.82 36.49 -14.19
N GLU A 282 -31.44 35.70 -13.32
CA GLU A 282 -32.31 34.53 -13.56
C GLU A 282 -31.93 33.47 -14.63
N GLU A 283 -31.63 32.23 -14.17
CA GLU A 283 -32.05 30.96 -14.81
C GLU A 283 -32.20 29.90 -13.68
N GLU A 284 -33.42 29.65 -13.21
CA GLU A 284 -34.32 28.52 -13.53
C GLU A 284 -34.14 27.26 -12.65
N GLU A 285 -35.11 27.09 -11.74
CA GLU A 285 -35.56 25.83 -11.15
C GLU A 285 -36.27 24.97 -12.23
N VAL A 286 -36.18 23.64 -12.11
CA VAL A 286 -37.22 22.60 -12.38
C VAL A 286 -36.52 21.27 -12.71
N GLU A 287 -36.75 20.26 -11.87
CA GLU A 287 -37.01 18.85 -12.26
C GLU A 287 -37.11 17.99 -10.97
N GLU A 288 -38.21 18.16 -10.23
CA GLU A 288 -38.78 17.12 -9.39
C GLU A 288 -40.18 16.85 -9.95
N GLU A 289 -40.40 15.66 -10.50
CA GLU A 289 -41.69 14.94 -10.69
C GLU A 289 -41.55 14.01 -11.91
N GLU A 290 -41.26 12.72 -11.67
CA GLU A 290 -41.74 11.57 -12.48
C GLU A 290 -41.00 10.28 -12.05
N GLU A 291 -41.38 9.68 -10.91
CA GLU A 291 -41.32 8.21 -10.76
C GLU A 291 -42.23 7.71 -9.62
N GLU A 292 -43.51 8.13 -9.63
CA GLU A 292 -44.56 7.50 -8.81
C GLU A 292 -45.69 6.99 -9.72
N ALA A 293 -45.32 6.08 -10.63
CA ALA A 293 -46.26 5.37 -11.51
C ALA A 293 -45.81 3.91 -11.70
N ALA A 294 -45.63 3.19 -10.60
CA ALA A 294 -45.41 1.73 -10.62
C ALA A 294 -46.22 1.00 -9.53
N ALA A 295 -47.36 1.55 -9.14
CA ALA A 295 -48.28 0.93 -8.18
C ALA A 295 -49.72 1.15 -8.62
N LYS A 296 -50.16 0.38 -9.64
CA LYS A 296 -51.56 0.00 -9.90
C LYS A 296 -51.65 -0.85 -11.15
N GLY A 297 -51.97 -2.12 -10.97
CA GLY A 297 -52.38 -3.00 -12.07
C GLY A 297 -51.99 -4.44 -11.79
N GLU A 298 -52.75 -5.10 -10.91
CA GLU A 298 -52.98 -6.55 -10.93
C GLU A 298 -53.94 -6.92 -9.79
N GLU A 299 -55.24 -6.69 -9.99
CA GLU A 299 -56.31 -7.45 -9.32
C GLU A 299 -57.47 -7.65 -10.32
N GLU A 300 -58.04 -8.87 -10.26
CA GLU A 300 -59.28 -9.38 -10.87
C GLU A 300 -59.24 -9.92 -12.31
N ASP A 301 -59.17 -11.27 -12.42
CA ASP A 301 -60.12 -12.02 -13.25
C ASP A 301 -60.52 -13.32 -12.53
N ASP A 302 -61.79 -13.39 -12.14
CA ASP A 302 -62.51 -14.50 -11.53
C ASP A 302 -63.22 -15.29 -12.64
N GLY A 303 -63.13 -16.63 -12.64
CA GLY A 303 -63.92 -17.42 -13.59
C GLY A 303 -63.74 -18.93 -13.54
N MET A 304 -64.39 -19.55 -12.55
CA MET A 304 -65.16 -20.81 -12.58
C MET A 304 -64.74 -21.94 -13.55
N ASP A 305 -64.48 -23.16 -13.03
CA ASP A 305 -65.41 -24.31 -13.19
C ASP A 305 -64.83 -25.67 -12.71
N GLU A 306 -65.71 -26.40 -12.01
CA GLU A 306 -65.88 -27.86 -11.90
C GLU A 306 -64.90 -28.78 -11.10
N ASP A 307 -65.34 -29.16 -9.88
CA ASP A 307 -65.24 -30.53 -9.31
C ASP A 307 -66.13 -31.52 -10.12
N PRO A 308 -65.99 -32.88 -10.10
CA PRO A 308 -65.60 -33.77 -8.97
C PRO A 308 -64.90 -35.11 -9.43
N PRO A 309 -64.99 -36.30 -8.77
CA PRO A 309 -65.07 -36.68 -7.36
C PRO A 309 -63.98 -37.71 -6.88
N VAL A 310 -63.78 -37.74 -5.56
CA VAL A 310 -63.68 -38.91 -4.63
C VAL A 310 -63.26 -40.30 -5.15
N ASN A 311 -62.15 -40.81 -4.60
CA ASN A 311 -61.97 -42.16 -4.00
C ASN A 311 -60.58 -42.16 -3.31
N GLY A 312 -60.37 -42.56 -2.05
CA GLY A 312 -61.06 -43.57 -1.27
C GLY A 312 -60.28 -44.87 -1.28
N SER A 313 -59.14 -44.95 -0.55
CA SER A 313 -58.55 -46.11 0.16
C SER A 313 -57.20 -45.74 0.75
#